data_AF-A0A1I4GB15-F1
#
_entry.id   AF-A0A1I4GB15-F1
#
_cell.length_a   1.000
_cell.length_b   1.000
_cell.length_c   1.000
_cell.angle_alpha   90.00
_cell.angle_beta   90.00
_cell.angle_gamma   90.00
#
_symmetry.space_group_name_H-M   'P 1'
#
loop_
_entity.id
_entity.type
_entity.pdbx_description
1 polymer ?
#
loop_
_entity_poly.entity_id
_entity_poly.type
_entity_poly.pdbx_seq_one_letter_code
_entity_poly.pdbx_strand_id
1 'polypeptide(L)'
;MRHTISFTLAIMLSALGVSVPTWAGELVRAKGDFTVEIDFSTLALRPVDENCLLTIEGVVNFTGTLEGIALARTRALALASCEEVSTSPPGAYEDVFTSAFEFAGKVDGRPVVADFTYRGRTAIGGEIDAVFAPSNGFRGRLFVNAIVAVGGSYNGYLRVVNH
;
A
#
# COMPACT_ATOMS: atom_id res chain seq x y z
N MET A 1 -29.13 -41.47 56.73
CA MET A 1 -29.57 -40.18 56.15
C MET A 1 -28.36 -39.51 55.53
N ARG A 2 -28.24 -39.51 54.19
CA ARG A 2 -27.18 -38.81 53.45
C ARG A 2 -27.88 -37.82 52.51
N HIS A 3 -27.69 -36.53 52.75
CA HIS A 3 -28.21 -35.46 51.89
C HIS A 3 -27.20 -35.19 50.77
N THR A 4 -27.62 -35.39 49.53
CA THR A 4 -26.86 -35.05 48.32
C THR A 4 -27.23 -33.62 47.92
N ILE A 5 -26.29 -32.68 48.07
CA ILE A 5 -26.45 -31.28 47.66
C ILE A 5 -26.01 -31.18 46.19
N SER A 6 -26.97 -30.93 45.29
CA SER A 6 -26.71 -30.59 43.88
C SER A 6 -26.41 -29.09 43.76
N PHE A 7 -25.20 -28.75 43.32
CA PHE A 7 -24.84 -27.40 42.89
C PHE A 7 -25.05 -27.29 41.38
N THR A 8 -26.08 -26.57 40.96
CA THR A 8 -26.33 -26.24 39.55
C THR A 8 -25.65 -24.90 39.25
N LEU A 9 -24.54 -24.93 38.50
CA LEU A 9 -23.80 -23.75 38.05
C LEU A 9 -24.48 -23.18 36.78
N ALA A 10 -25.23 -22.10 36.93
CA ALA A 10 -25.79 -21.35 35.80
C ALA A 10 -24.74 -20.37 35.26
N ILE A 11 -24.13 -20.69 34.11
CA ILE A 11 -23.24 -19.79 33.39
C ILE A 11 -24.11 -18.82 32.59
N MET A 12 -24.20 -17.56 33.05
CA MET A 12 -24.78 -16.47 32.27
C MET A 12 -23.89 -16.17 31.06
N LEU A 13 -24.40 -16.46 29.87
CA LEU A 13 -23.77 -16.14 28.59
C LEU A 13 -24.14 -14.70 28.21
N SER A 14 -23.35 -13.72 28.68
CA SER A 14 -23.50 -12.32 28.29
C SER A 14 -23.09 -12.14 26.83
N ALA A 15 -24.06 -12.04 25.93
CA ALA A 15 -23.84 -11.67 24.54
C ALA A 15 -23.29 -10.24 24.47
N LEU A 16 -21.97 -10.10 24.42
CA LEU A 16 -21.30 -8.86 24.02
C LEU A 16 -21.64 -8.64 22.55
N GLY A 17 -22.68 -7.85 22.29
CA GLY A 17 -22.99 -7.33 20.97
C GLY A 17 -21.84 -6.44 20.52
N VAL A 18 -20.88 -7.01 19.78
CA VAL A 18 -19.85 -6.24 19.09
C VAL A 18 -20.56 -5.46 18.00
N SER A 19 -20.88 -4.20 18.27
CA SER A 19 -21.35 -3.26 17.27
C SER A 19 -20.20 -2.99 16.29
N VAL A 20 -20.17 -3.73 15.19
CA VAL A 20 -19.25 -3.50 14.08
C VAL A 20 -19.70 -2.21 13.37
N PRO A 21 -18.90 -1.13 13.38
CA PRO A 21 -19.28 0.09 12.68
C PRO A 21 -19.44 -0.20 11.18
N THR A 22 -20.60 0.15 10.61
CA THR A 22 -20.89 0.00 9.17
C THR A 22 -20.38 1.21 8.41
N TRP A 23 -19.21 1.09 7.79
CA TRP A 23 -18.57 2.14 6.99
C TRP A 23 -18.95 2.15 5.52
N ALA A 24 -19.85 1.26 5.13
CA ALA A 24 -20.31 1.12 3.76
C ALA A 24 -20.60 2.48 3.10
N GLY A 25 -19.85 2.83 2.06
CA GLY A 25 -20.12 4.01 1.25
C GLY A 25 -19.61 5.35 1.81
N GLU A 26 -18.94 5.38 2.96
CA GLU A 26 -18.31 6.60 3.49
C GLU A 26 -17.24 7.12 2.52
N LEU A 27 -17.24 8.44 2.28
CA LEU A 27 -16.21 9.13 1.51
C LEU A 27 -15.20 9.75 2.47
N VAL A 28 -13.96 9.30 2.40
CA VAL A 28 -12.83 9.77 3.20
C VAL A 28 -11.96 10.66 2.32
N ARG A 29 -11.74 11.91 2.74
CA ARG A 29 -10.68 12.74 2.16
C ARG A 29 -9.35 12.27 2.74
N ALA A 30 -8.45 11.80 1.87
CA ALA A 30 -7.17 11.26 2.29
C ALA A 30 -6.04 12.22 1.93
N LYS A 31 -5.15 12.48 2.90
CA LYS A 31 -3.92 13.23 2.72
C LYS A 31 -2.86 12.71 3.68
N GLY A 32 -1.62 12.65 3.22
CA GLY A 32 -0.50 12.32 4.08
C GLY A 32 0.79 12.16 3.30
N ASP A 33 1.74 11.52 3.96
CA ASP A 33 3.10 11.32 3.47
C ASP A 33 3.46 9.84 3.52
N PHE A 34 4.47 9.44 2.74
CA PHE A 34 5.01 8.09 2.78
C PHE A 34 6.52 8.10 2.53
N THR A 35 7.20 7.11 3.09
CA THR A 35 8.61 6.79 2.78
C THR A 35 8.72 5.43 2.13
N VAL A 36 9.80 5.23 1.37
CA VAL A 36 10.06 3.97 0.66
C VAL A 36 11.42 3.42 1.07
N GLU A 37 11.45 2.13 1.39
CA GLU A 37 12.66 1.36 1.57
C GLU A 37 12.72 0.29 0.48
N ILE A 38 13.80 0.28 -0.30
CA ILE A 38 13.96 -0.63 -1.43
C ILE A 38 14.86 -1.80 -1.01
N ASP A 39 14.42 -3.03 -1.30
CA ASP A 39 15.26 -4.21 -1.15
C ASP A 39 15.97 -4.53 -2.46
N PHE A 40 17.18 -3.97 -2.63
CA PHE A 40 18.01 -4.21 -3.82
C PHE A 40 18.43 -5.67 -4.01
N SER A 41 18.34 -6.52 -2.98
CA SER A 41 18.62 -7.95 -3.14
C SER A 41 17.57 -8.67 -4.01
N THR A 42 16.39 -8.07 -4.17
CA THR A 42 15.30 -8.58 -5.01
C THR A 42 15.32 -8.05 -6.44
N LEU A 43 16.27 -7.17 -6.77
CA LEU A 43 16.33 -6.54 -8.08
C LEU A 43 16.56 -7.59 -9.18
N ALA A 44 15.61 -7.66 -10.11
CA ALA A 44 15.72 -8.45 -11.32
C ALA A 44 15.63 -7.53 -12.54
N LEU A 45 16.60 -7.64 -13.45
CA LEU A 45 16.67 -6.89 -14.70
C LEU A 45 16.42 -7.82 -15.89
N ARG A 46 15.63 -7.35 -16.85
CA ARG A 46 15.38 -8.07 -18.10
C ARG A 46 15.38 -7.10 -19.27
N PRO A 47 16.17 -7.36 -20.33
CA PRO A 47 16.16 -6.51 -21.52
C PRO A 47 14.80 -6.59 -22.23
N VAL A 48 14.37 -5.45 -22.79
CA VAL A 48 13.18 -5.29 -23.64
C VAL A 48 13.54 -4.31 -24.75
N ASP A 49 13.95 -4.86 -25.90
CA ASP A 49 14.56 -4.09 -26.99
C ASP A 49 15.75 -3.25 -26.48
N GLU A 50 15.73 -1.93 -26.66
CA GLU A 50 16.76 -1.00 -26.17
C GLU A 50 16.54 -0.58 -24.69
N ASN A 51 15.44 -1.01 -24.08
CA ASN A 51 15.04 -0.64 -22.73
C ASN A 51 15.30 -1.77 -21.72
N CYS A 52 15.18 -1.45 -20.44
CA CYS A 52 15.29 -2.43 -19.36
C CYS A 52 14.01 -2.49 -18.53
N LEU A 53 13.44 -3.69 -18.42
CA LEU A 53 12.40 -3.97 -17.43
C LEU A 53 13.07 -4.38 -16.12
N LEU A 54 12.85 -3.60 -15.07
CA LEU A 54 13.23 -3.94 -13.71
C LEU A 54 12.02 -4.44 -12.91
N THR A 55 12.27 -5.39 -12.02
CA THR A 55 11.34 -5.83 -10.98
C THR A 55 12.05 -5.78 -9.64
N ILE A 56 11.42 -5.17 -8.64
CA ILE A 56 12.03 -4.97 -7.33
C ILE A 56 10.97 -4.90 -6.24
N GLU A 57 11.32 -5.33 -5.05
CA GLU A 57 10.48 -5.29 -3.86
C GLU A 57 10.93 -4.21 -2.88
N GLY A 58 10.00 -3.79 -2.03
CA GLY A 58 10.27 -2.80 -1.01
C GLY A 58 9.13 -2.67 -0.02
N VAL A 59 9.35 -1.79 0.95
CA VAL A 59 8.39 -1.46 2.00
C VAL A 59 8.02 0.01 1.87
N VAL A 60 6.73 0.29 1.99
CA VAL A 60 6.19 1.65 1.98
C VAL A 60 5.56 1.95 3.33
N ASN A 61 6.06 2.97 4.02
CA ASN A 61 5.51 3.39 5.32
C ASN A 61 4.65 4.63 5.11
N PHE A 62 3.38 4.57 5.50
CA PHE A 62 2.42 5.66 5.36
C PHE A 62 2.17 6.38 6.69
N THR A 63 2.03 7.70 6.61
CA THR A 63 1.56 8.57 7.69
C THR A 63 0.46 9.51 7.19
N GLY A 64 -0.38 10.04 8.10
CA GLY A 64 -1.51 10.90 7.78
C GLY A 64 -2.83 10.14 7.80
N THR A 65 -3.69 10.33 6.79
CA THR A 65 -4.97 9.59 6.74
C THR A 65 -4.79 8.08 6.59
N LEU A 66 -3.76 7.65 5.86
CA LEU A 66 -3.29 6.27 5.83
C LEU A 66 -2.13 6.18 6.82
N GLU A 67 -2.25 5.29 7.81
CA GLU A 67 -1.19 4.99 8.78
C GLU A 67 -0.90 3.50 8.73
N GLY A 68 0.31 3.10 8.38
CA GLY A 68 0.66 1.68 8.31
C GLY A 68 1.75 1.39 7.30
N ILE A 69 1.83 0.12 6.91
CA ILE A 69 2.90 -0.40 6.06
C ILE A 69 2.27 -1.08 4.86
N ALA A 70 2.89 -0.96 3.70
CA ALA A 70 2.60 -1.79 2.55
C ALA A 70 3.84 -2.51 2.05
N LEU A 71 3.69 -3.80 1.74
CA LEU A 71 4.67 -4.54 0.97
C LEU A 71 4.45 -4.23 -0.50
N ALA A 72 5.50 -3.81 -1.20
CA ALA A 72 5.44 -3.36 -2.58
C ALA A 72 6.24 -4.28 -3.49
N ARG A 73 5.63 -4.67 -4.61
CA ARG A 73 6.34 -5.27 -5.75
C ARG A 73 6.18 -4.38 -6.97
N THR A 74 7.28 -3.78 -7.40
CA THR A 74 7.35 -2.80 -8.49
C THR A 74 7.87 -3.44 -9.76
N ARG A 75 7.27 -3.07 -10.88
CA ARG A 75 7.80 -3.28 -12.24
C ARG A 75 7.94 -1.93 -12.91
N ALA A 76 9.12 -1.61 -13.44
CA ALA A 76 9.35 -0.38 -14.17
C ALA A 76 10.08 -0.66 -15.48
N LEU A 77 9.68 0.02 -16.55
CA LEU A 77 10.37 0.00 -17.83
C LEU A 77 11.18 1.28 -17.95
N ALA A 78 12.49 1.16 -17.68
CA ALA A 78 13.42 2.27 -17.79
C ALA A 78 13.86 2.47 -19.24
N LEU A 79 13.92 3.72 -19.67
CA LEU A 79 14.37 4.13 -21.01
C LEU A 79 15.90 4.15 -21.10
N ALA A 80 16.52 3.00 -20.83
CA ALA A 80 17.96 2.76 -20.90
C ALA A 80 18.25 1.26 -20.96
N SER A 81 19.48 0.90 -21.34
CA SER A 81 19.91 -0.51 -21.34
C SER A 81 20.01 -1.07 -19.92
N CYS A 82 19.96 -2.40 -19.77
CA CYS A 82 20.11 -3.00 -18.44
C CYS A 82 21.52 -2.82 -17.86
N GLU A 83 22.56 -2.66 -18.70
CA GLU A 83 23.92 -2.37 -18.24
C GLU A 83 23.98 -1.00 -17.55
N GLU A 84 23.42 0.03 -18.20
CA GLU A 84 23.30 1.38 -17.65
C GLU A 84 22.46 1.40 -16.38
N VAL A 85 21.29 0.75 -16.39
CA VAL A 85 20.39 0.69 -15.22
C VAL A 85 21.06 0.00 -14.03
N SER A 86 21.84 -1.06 -14.26
CA SER A 86 22.47 -1.83 -13.18
C SER A 86 23.56 -1.06 -12.40
N THR A 87 24.09 0.01 -12.98
CA THR A 87 25.19 0.80 -12.41
C THR A 87 24.79 2.23 -12.03
N SER A 88 23.55 2.62 -12.32
CA SER A 88 23.04 3.97 -12.09
C SER A 88 22.16 4.02 -10.84
N PRO A 89 22.12 5.16 -10.13
CA PRO A 89 21.19 5.36 -9.03
C PRO A 89 19.73 5.39 -9.54
N PRO A 90 18.74 5.09 -8.66
CA PRO A 90 17.32 5.28 -8.98
C PRO A 90 17.03 6.70 -9.50
N GLY A 91 16.21 6.81 -10.56
CA GLY A 91 15.84 8.09 -11.17
C GLY A 91 16.87 8.68 -12.13
N ALA A 92 17.95 7.96 -12.45
CA ALA A 92 18.90 8.36 -13.48
C ALA A 92 18.27 8.44 -14.89
N TYR A 93 17.25 7.63 -15.14
CA TYR A 93 16.54 7.55 -16.41
C TYR A 93 15.04 7.71 -16.19
N GLU A 94 14.34 8.10 -17.25
CA GLU A 94 12.88 8.07 -17.25
C GLU A 94 12.39 6.62 -17.21
N ASP A 95 11.29 6.39 -16.50
CA ASP A 95 10.60 5.11 -16.51
C ASP A 95 9.08 5.26 -16.42
N VAL A 96 8.39 4.21 -16.87
CA VAL A 96 6.97 3.98 -16.56
C VAL A 96 6.88 2.79 -15.64
N PHE A 97 6.13 2.92 -14.54
CA PHE A 97 6.10 1.89 -13.52
C PHE A 97 4.68 1.53 -13.06
N THR A 98 4.58 0.34 -12.50
CA THR A 98 3.43 -0.11 -11.73
C THR A 98 3.91 -0.96 -10.56
N SER A 99 3.37 -0.70 -9.38
CA SER A 99 3.62 -1.44 -8.16
C SER A 99 2.32 -1.95 -7.57
N ALA A 100 2.31 -3.22 -7.18
CA ALA A 100 1.24 -3.79 -6.38
C ALA A 100 1.62 -3.69 -4.91
N PHE A 101 0.70 -3.14 -4.10
CA PHE A 101 0.88 -2.92 -2.68
C PHE A 101 -0.14 -3.73 -1.88
N GLU A 102 0.33 -4.45 -0.88
CA GLU A 102 -0.49 -5.08 0.14
C GLU A 102 -0.42 -4.21 1.40
N PHE A 103 -1.43 -3.36 1.64
CA PHE A 103 -1.45 -2.43 2.76
C PHE A 103 -2.11 -3.04 3.98
N ALA A 104 -1.43 -2.94 5.13
CA ALA A 104 -1.96 -3.26 6.44
C ALA A 104 -1.75 -2.07 7.38
N GLY A 105 -2.85 -1.54 7.90
CA GLY A 105 -2.78 -0.34 8.72
C GLY A 105 -4.13 0.21 9.10
N LYS A 106 -4.26 1.54 9.05
CA LYS A 106 -5.46 2.29 9.36
C LYS A 106 -5.77 3.27 8.25
N VAL A 107 -7.05 3.50 8.03
CA VAL A 107 -7.58 4.62 7.25
C VAL A 107 -8.45 5.44 8.19
N ASP A 108 -8.09 6.71 8.39
CA ASP A 108 -8.79 7.63 9.30
C ASP A 108 -8.95 7.05 10.72
N GLY A 109 -7.85 6.49 11.24
CA GLY A 109 -7.75 5.92 12.59
C GLY A 109 -8.30 4.48 12.74
N ARG A 110 -8.90 3.90 11.71
CA ARG A 110 -9.65 2.66 11.82
C ARG A 110 -8.99 1.54 11.00
N PRO A 111 -8.87 0.31 11.54
CA PRO A 111 -8.02 -0.73 10.97
C PRO A 111 -8.54 -1.28 9.64
N VAL A 112 -7.62 -1.47 8.69
CA VAL A 112 -7.89 -1.86 7.31
C VAL A 112 -6.75 -2.75 6.79
N VAL A 113 -7.13 -3.74 5.98
CA VAL A 113 -6.25 -4.38 5.01
C VAL A 113 -6.84 -4.11 3.62
N ALA A 114 -6.02 -3.64 2.69
CA ALA A 114 -6.45 -3.30 1.35
C ALA A 114 -5.30 -3.44 0.35
N ASP A 115 -5.64 -3.62 -0.91
CA ASP A 115 -4.64 -3.65 -1.97
C ASP A 115 -4.61 -2.28 -2.65
N PHE A 116 -3.42 -1.84 -3.08
CA PHE A 116 -3.29 -0.65 -3.90
C PHE A 116 -2.47 -0.97 -5.15
N THR A 117 -2.83 -0.33 -6.26
CA THR A 117 -1.94 -0.20 -7.41
C THR A 117 -1.34 1.20 -7.39
N TYR A 118 -0.02 1.29 -7.29
CA TYR A 118 0.73 2.52 -7.52
C TYR A 118 1.24 2.54 -8.95
N ARG A 119 0.94 3.57 -9.72
CA ARG A 119 1.41 3.66 -11.12
C ARG A 119 1.66 5.09 -11.53
N GLY A 120 2.65 5.28 -12.38
CA GLY A 120 3.03 6.61 -12.80
C GLY A 120 4.23 6.60 -13.72
N ARG A 121 4.90 7.75 -13.76
CA ARG A 121 6.13 7.97 -14.51
C ARG A 121 7.17 8.58 -13.59
N THR A 122 8.41 8.18 -13.79
CA THR A 122 9.58 8.79 -13.17
C THR A 122 10.29 9.63 -14.21
N ALA A 123 10.57 10.90 -13.90
CA ALA A 123 11.41 11.78 -14.72
C ALA A 123 12.89 11.64 -14.33
N ILE A 124 13.79 12.12 -15.20
CA ILE A 124 15.22 12.23 -14.85
C ILE A 124 15.37 13.10 -13.60
N GLY A 125 16.16 12.63 -12.64
CA GLY A 125 16.29 13.24 -11.31
C GLY A 125 15.35 12.61 -10.28
N GLY A 126 14.49 11.67 -10.69
CA GLY A 126 13.71 10.82 -9.79
C GLY A 126 12.36 11.37 -9.37
N GLU A 127 11.92 12.51 -9.92
CA GLU A 127 10.58 13.04 -9.65
C GLU A 127 9.51 12.11 -10.22
N ILE A 128 8.47 11.85 -9.42
CA ILE A 128 7.39 10.95 -9.76
C ILE A 128 6.05 11.71 -9.79
N ASP A 129 5.36 11.58 -10.92
CA ASP A 129 3.92 11.87 -11.07
C ASP A 129 3.15 10.55 -11.18
N ALA A 130 2.26 10.30 -10.22
CA ALA A 130 1.65 8.99 -10.05
C ALA A 130 0.30 9.03 -9.32
N VAL A 131 -0.33 7.87 -9.28
CA VAL A 131 -1.61 7.65 -8.59
C VAL A 131 -1.56 6.35 -7.79
N PHE A 132 -2.01 6.41 -6.53
CA PHE A 132 -2.49 5.22 -5.82
C PHE A 132 -3.96 4.96 -6.16
N ALA A 133 -4.22 3.77 -6.67
CA ALA A 133 -5.55 3.27 -6.97
C ALA A 133 -5.87 2.09 -6.04
N PRO A 134 -6.65 2.30 -4.97
CA PRO A 134 -7.07 1.21 -4.10
C PRO A 134 -7.96 0.19 -4.83
N SER A 135 -7.87 -1.05 -4.38
CA SER A 135 -8.74 -2.17 -4.70
C SER A 135 -9.02 -2.97 -3.43
N ASN A 136 -10.01 -3.87 -3.48
CA ASN A 136 -10.36 -4.75 -2.35
C ASN A 136 -10.66 -3.98 -1.05
N GLY A 137 -11.90 -3.49 -0.93
CA GLY A 137 -12.40 -2.78 0.25
C GLY A 137 -12.51 -1.26 0.07
N PHE A 138 -11.77 -0.72 -0.89
CA PHE A 138 -11.83 0.70 -1.24
C PHE A 138 -11.97 0.94 -2.74
N ARG A 139 -12.52 2.10 -3.08
CA ARG A 139 -12.46 2.73 -4.40
C ARG A 139 -11.99 4.15 -4.26
N GLY A 140 -11.27 4.68 -5.23
CA GLY A 140 -10.79 6.06 -5.16
C GLY A 140 -9.55 6.28 -6.00
N ARG A 141 -8.95 7.46 -5.82
CA ARG A 141 -7.65 7.82 -6.38
C ARG A 141 -6.96 8.78 -5.43
N LEU A 142 -5.68 8.53 -5.18
CA LEU A 142 -4.79 9.45 -4.48
C LEU A 142 -3.71 9.89 -5.46
N PHE A 143 -3.61 11.18 -5.72
CA PHE A 143 -2.55 11.77 -6.53
C PHE A 143 -1.29 11.87 -5.69
N VAL A 144 -0.15 11.53 -6.30
CA VAL A 144 1.13 11.38 -5.61
C VAL A 144 2.15 12.33 -6.23
N ASN A 145 2.87 13.05 -5.38
CA ASN A 145 4.11 13.75 -5.73
C ASN A 145 5.23 13.15 -4.88
N ALA A 146 6.26 12.58 -5.52
CA ALA A 146 7.29 11.82 -4.82
C ALA A 146 8.65 11.88 -5.51
N ILE A 147 9.68 11.41 -4.79
CA ILE A 147 11.02 11.12 -5.31
C ILE A 147 11.26 9.61 -5.19
N VAL A 148 11.73 8.99 -6.27
CA VAL A 148 12.06 7.56 -6.31
C VAL A 148 13.04 7.17 -5.20
N ALA A 149 12.82 6.01 -4.59
CA ALA A 149 13.60 5.49 -3.45
C ALA A 149 13.62 6.37 -2.18
N VAL A 150 12.81 7.44 -2.13
CA VAL A 150 12.68 8.32 -0.96
C VAL A 150 11.26 8.27 -0.41
N GLY A 151 10.26 8.53 -1.27
CA GLY A 151 8.88 8.69 -0.87
C GLY A 151 8.32 10.05 -1.26
N GLY A 152 7.21 10.45 -0.66
CA GLY A 152 6.53 11.68 -1.04
C GLY A 152 5.22 11.90 -0.30
N SER A 153 4.33 12.65 -0.93
CA SER A 153 3.02 12.98 -0.38
C SER A 153 1.91 12.49 -1.29
N TYR A 154 0.75 12.25 -0.69
CA TYR A 154 -0.46 11.88 -1.42
C TYR A 154 -1.65 12.73 -0.98
N ASN A 155 -2.61 12.90 -1.89
CA ASN A 155 -3.89 13.53 -1.60
C ASN A 155 -5.00 13.01 -2.51
N GLY A 156 -6.24 12.94 -2.02
CA GLY A 156 -7.37 12.54 -2.82
C GLY A 156 -8.54 12.04 -1.99
N TYR A 157 -9.26 11.06 -2.52
CA TYR A 157 -10.44 10.51 -1.89
C TYR A 157 -10.48 8.99 -1.96
N LEU A 158 -10.96 8.40 -0.88
CA LEU A 158 -11.27 6.98 -0.75
C LEU A 158 -12.75 6.83 -0.44
N ARG A 159 -13.37 5.77 -0.97
CA ARG A 159 -14.71 5.33 -0.64
C ARG A 159 -14.66 3.89 -0.20
N VAL A 160 -15.18 3.60 0.98
CA VAL A 160 -15.30 2.22 1.47
C VAL A 160 -16.36 1.50 0.65
N VAL A 161 -16.01 0.33 0.11
CA VAL A 161 -16.95 -0.57 -0.55
C VAL A 161 -17.12 -1.82 0.30
N ASN A 162 -18.38 -2.23 0.53
CA ASN A 162 -18.64 -3.46 1.28
C ASN A 162 -17.96 -4.65 0.59
N HIS A 163 -17.29 -5.45 1.41
CA HIS A 163 -16.84 -6.79 1.06
C HIS A 163 -18.02 -7.76 1.08
#